data_AF-A0A3C1A791-F1
#
_entry.id   AF-A0A3C1A791-F1
#
_cell.length_a   1.000
_cell.length_b   1.000
_cell.length_c   1.000
_cell.angle_alpha   90.00
_cell.angle_beta   90.00
_cell.angle_gamma   90.00
#
_symmetry.space_group_name_H-M   'P 1'
#
loop_
_entity.id
_entity.type
_entity.pdbx_description
1 polymer ?
#
loop_
_entity_poly.entity_id
_entity_poly.type
_entity_poly.pdbx_seq_one_letter_code
_entity_poly.pdbx_strand_id
1 'polypeptide(L)'
;MIVGFYDRTYANEAKIPLESFYLWEKRAIAALNRFTTRDITESPDEDVKMCICEVAEFLYEKARRSGIVSENNDGYSVRFEKGNTDEGIYEIAARWLSKSGLLFRGVVV
;
A
#
# COMPACT_ATOMS: atom_id res chain seq x y z
N MET A 1 7.62 -5.10 10.17
CA MET A 1 7.60 -6.02 9.01
C MET A 1 6.40 -6.93 9.15
N ILE A 2 5.46 -6.85 8.21
CA ILE A 2 4.19 -7.58 8.19
C ILE A 2 4.22 -8.79 7.26
N VAL A 3 5.38 -9.14 6.70
CA VAL A 3 5.55 -10.27 5.75
C VAL A 3 5.00 -11.60 6.29
N GLY A 4 5.19 -11.87 7.58
CA GLY A 4 4.65 -13.08 8.21
C GLY A 4 3.13 -13.06 8.43
N PHE A 5 2.52 -11.87 8.45
CA PHE A 5 1.05 -11.70 8.49
C PHE A 5 0.48 -11.83 7.07
N TYR A 6 1.16 -11.29 6.06
CA TYR A 6 0.77 -11.45 4.65
C TYR A 6 0.71 -12.92 4.26
N ASP A 7 1.76 -13.70 4.53
CA ASP A 7 1.85 -15.13 4.23
C ASP A 7 0.80 -16.00 4.96
N ARG A 8 0.51 -15.70 6.23
CA ARG A 8 -0.34 -16.58 7.05
C ARG A 8 -1.81 -16.19 7.08
N THR A 9 -2.11 -14.91 6.93
CA THR A 9 -3.45 -14.36 7.18
C THR A 9 -4.09 -13.79 5.92
N TYR A 10 -3.29 -13.22 5.02
CA TYR A 10 -3.79 -12.57 3.80
C TYR A 10 -3.70 -13.48 2.56
N ALA A 11 -2.69 -14.35 2.49
CA ALA A 11 -2.30 -15.09 1.30
C ALA A 11 -3.14 -16.33 0.93
N ASN A 12 -4.47 -16.27 1.02
CA ASN A 12 -5.27 -17.26 0.26
C ASN A 12 -5.20 -17.00 -1.27
N GLU A 13 -4.86 -15.76 -1.69
CA GLU A 13 -4.67 -15.34 -3.10
C GLU A 13 -3.51 -14.33 -3.24
N ALA A 14 -2.35 -14.59 -2.64
CA ALA A 14 -1.21 -13.65 -2.74
C ALA A 14 -0.79 -13.42 -4.21
N LYS A 15 -0.97 -12.19 -4.70
CA LYS A 15 -0.59 -11.80 -6.07
C LYS A 15 0.89 -11.45 -6.18
N ILE A 16 1.52 -11.08 -5.06
CA ILE A 16 2.93 -10.69 -4.99
C ILE A 16 3.76 -11.86 -4.46
N PRO A 17 4.84 -12.27 -5.16
CA PRO A 17 5.78 -13.23 -4.60
C PRO A 17 6.46 -12.66 -3.34
N LEU A 18 6.57 -13.47 -2.28
CA LEU A 18 7.04 -13.05 -0.95
C LEU A 18 8.40 -12.32 -0.99
N GLU A 19 9.30 -12.80 -1.84
CA GLU A 19 10.63 -12.22 -2.10
C GLU A 19 10.56 -10.76 -2.58
N SER A 20 9.54 -10.40 -3.35
CA SER A 20 9.30 -9.04 -3.83
C SER A 20 8.41 -8.24 -2.88
N PHE A 21 7.61 -8.89 -2.03
CA PHE A 21 6.64 -8.25 -1.14
C PHE A 21 7.30 -7.20 -0.24
N TYR A 22 8.51 -7.44 0.26
CA TYR A 22 9.24 -6.48 1.09
C TYR A 22 9.44 -5.11 0.42
N LEU A 23 9.72 -5.09 -0.89
CA LEU A 23 9.85 -3.84 -1.65
C LEU A 23 8.50 -3.12 -1.78
N TRP A 24 7.42 -3.87 -2.01
CA TRP A 24 6.07 -3.33 -2.16
C TRP A 24 5.47 -2.89 -0.82
N GLU A 25 5.79 -3.56 0.29
CA GLU A 25 5.46 -3.16 1.66
C GLU A 25 6.02 -1.75 1.94
N LYS A 26 7.31 -1.53 1.68
CA LYS A 26 7.94 -0.21 1.86
C LYS A 26 7.29 0.88 1.01
N ARG A 27 6.95 0.54 -0.24
CA ARG A 27 6.27 1.48 -1.15
C ARG A 27 4.86 1.81 -0.65
N ALA A 28 4.13 0.81 -0.18
CA ALA A 28 2.78 0.98 0.38
C ALA A 28 2.81 1.86 1.63
N ILE A 29 3.72 1.59 2.58
CA ILE A 29 3.92 2.43 3.78
C ILE A 29 4.26 3.86 3.38
N ALA A 30 5.22 4.06 2.48
CA ALA A 30 5.61 5.41 2.04
C ALA A 30 4.49 6.16 1.31
N ALA A 31 3.60 5.44 0.61
CA ALA A 31 2.44 6.04 -0.04
C ALA A 31 1.35 6.39 0.98
N LEU A 32 1.03 5.48 1.90
CA LEU A 32 0.05 5.67 2.96
C LEU A 32 0.45 6.80 3.92
N ASN A 33 1.73 6.90 4.26
CA ASN A 33 2.28 7.99 5.09
C ASN A 33 2.06 9.39 4.49
N ARG A 34 1.69 9.52 3.21
CA ARG A 34 1.29 10.81 2.62
C ARG A 34 -0.13 11.22 2.98
N PHE A 35 -0.97 10.25 3.32
CA PHE A 35 -2.39 10.43 3.64
C PHE A 35 -2.69 10.28 5.13
N THR A 36 -1.77 9.70 5.90
CA THR A 36 -1.86 9.58 7.35
C THR A 36 -1.11 10.73 8.02
N THR A 37 -1.58 11.13 9.19
CA THR A 37 -0.96 12.20 10.00
C THR A 37 0.27 11.74 10.78
N ARG A 38 0.41 10.42 10.94
CA ARG A 38 1.47 9.75 11.70
C ARG A 38 1.95 8.55 10.92
N ASP A 39 3.09 8.00 11.33
CA ASP A 39 3.62 6.84 10.65
C ASP A 39 2.69 5.65 10.87
N ILE A 40 2.20 5.07 9.78
CA ILE A 40 1.21 3.98 9.86
C ILE A 40 1.79 2.75 10.58
N THR A 41 3.12 2.63 10.67
CA THR A 41 3.78 1.54 11.41
C THR A 41 3.79 1.73 12.92
N GLU A 42 3.49 2.92 13.45
CA GLU A 42 3.41 3.18 14.90
C GLU A 42 2.20 2.50 15.55
N SER A 43 1.14 2.21 14.77
CA SER A 43 -0.07 1.52 15.23
C SER A 43 -0.34 0.29 14.36
N PRO A 44 0.35 -0.84 14.59
CA PRO A 44 0.21 -2.04 13.76
C PRO A 44 -1.04 -2.85 14.14
N ASP A 45 -2.20 -2.18 14.16
CA ASP A 45 -3.50 -2.83 14.23
C ASP A 45 -3.69 -3.77 13.04
N GLU A 46 -4.58 -4.74 13.21
CA GLU A 46 -4.85 -5.72 12.15
C GLU A 46 -5.37 -5.04 10.87
N ASP A 47 -6.26 -4.05 11.01
CA ASP A 47 -6.75 -3.23 9.89
C ASP A 47 -5.63 -2.48 9.17
N VAL A 48 -4.64 -2.00 9.90
CA VAL A 48 -3.47 -1.32 9.33
C VAL A 48 -2.62 -2.29 8.52
N LYS A 49 -2.39 -3.50 9.05
CA LYS A 49 -1.64 -4.54 8.32
C LYS A 49 -2.38 -4.95 7.05
N MET A 50 -3.70 -5.13 7.13
CA MET A 50 -4.54 -5.41 5.95
C MET A 50 -4.50 -4.28 4.92
N CYS A 51 -4.57 -3.02 5.37
CA CYS A 51 -4.47 -1.85 4.49
C CYS A 51 -3.13 -1.81 3.74
N ILE A 52 -2.01 -2.07 4.42
CA ILE A 52 -0.67 -2.08 3.80
C ILE A 52 -0.59 -3.21 2.76
N CYS A 53 -1.11 -4.40 3.06
CA CYS A 53 -1.17 -5.51 2.11
C CYS A 53 -1.98 -5.14 0.86
N GLU A 54 -3.18 -4.58 1.03
CA GLU A 54 -4.07 -4.23 -0.08
C GLU A 54 -3.47 -3.12 -0.97
N VAL A 55 -2.84 -2.10 -0.37
CA VAL A 55 -2.12 -1.06 -1.12
C VAL A 55 -0.91 -1.63 -1.86
N ALA A 56 -0.16 -2.55 -1.24
CA ALA A 56 0.97 -3.20 -1.89
C ALA A 56 0.52 -3.98 -3.14
N GLU A 57 -0.57 -4.75 -3.03
CA GLU A 57 -1.14 -5.50 -4.16
C GLU A 57 -1.67 -4.57 -5.25
N PHE A 58 -2.35 -3.49 -4.88
CA PHE A 58 -2.83 -2.48 -5.83
C PHE A 58 -1.68 -1.87 -6.64
N LEU A 59 -0.59 -1.49 -5.96
CA LEU A 59 0.61 -0.94 -6.61
C LEU A 59 1.29 -1.97 -7.52
N TYR A 60 1.38 -3.22 -7.08
CA TYR A 60 1.94 -4.30 -7.87
C TYR A 60 1.11 -4.60 -9.13
N GLU A 61 -0.20 -4.73 -8.99
CA GLU A 61 -1.13 -4.96 -10.11
C GLU A 61 -1.08 -3.80 -11.12
N LYS A 62 -1.03 -2.54 -10.64
CA LYS A 62 -0.84 -1.38 -11.53
C LYS A 62 0.48 -1.46 -12.28
N ALA A 63 1.57 -1.78 -11.59
CA ALA A 63 2.88 -1.92 -12.23
C ALA A 63 2.87 -3.05 -13.26
N ARG A 64 2.17 -4.16 -12.97
CA ARG A 64 2.03 -5.31 -13.86
C ARG A 64 1.21 -4.97 -15.10
N ARG A 65 0.06 -4.31 -14.93
CA ARG A 65 -0.78 -3.82 -16.05
C ARG A 65 -0.10 -2.78 -16.91
N SER A 66 0.73 -1.93 -16.31
CA SER A 66 1.51 -0.93 -17.04
C SER A 66 2.73 -1.52 -17.76
N GLY A 67 2.98 -2.84 -17.67
CA GLY A 67 4.15 -3.50 -18.27
C GLY A 67 5.46 -3.24 -17.53
N ILE A 68 5.43 -2.56 -16.39
CA ILE A 68 6.61 -2.07 -15.66
C ILE A 68 7.32 -3.20 -14.87
N VAL A 69 6.59 -4.26 -14.53
CA VAL A 69 7.11 -5.38 -13.71
C VAL A 69 8.23 -6.18 -14.39
N SER A 70 8.31 -6.23 -15.73
CA SER A 70 9.36 -6.98 -16.42
C SER A 70 10.67 -6.20 -16.66
N GLU A 71 10.69 -4.87 -16.47
CA GLU A 71 11.87 -4.05 -16.78
C GLU A 71 12.46 -3.33 -15.55
N ASN A 72 11.64 -3.01 -14.53
CA ASN A 72 12.09 -2.21 -13.38
C ASN A 72 12.52 -3.06 -12.17
N ASN A 73 13.59 -3.86 -12.34
CA ASN A 73 14.44 -4.28 -11.21
C ASN A 73 15.58 -3.26 -10.96
N ASP A 74 15.71 -2.25 -11.81
CA ASP A 74 16.80 -1.28 -11.84
C ASP A 74 16.32 0.11 -11.36
N GLY A 75 16.24 0.30 -10.06
CA GLY A 75 16.47 1.59 -9.41
C GLY A 75 15.61 2.83 -9.77
N TYR A 76 14.51 2.76 -10.52
CA TYR A 76 13.78 3.97 -10.94
C TYR A 76 12.43 4.20 -10.25
N SER A 77 12.20 5.46 -9.87
CA SER A 77 10.95 5.96 -9.32
C SER A 77 9.83 5.79 -10.35
N VAL A 78 8.96 4.81 -10.12
CA VAL A 78 7.80 4.55 -10.98
C VAL A 78 6.91 5.78 -10.96
N ARG A 79 6.86 6.51 -12.08
CA ARG A 79 5.89 7.57 -12.31
C ARG A 79 4.56 6.91 -12.67
N PHE A 80 3.88 6.35 -11.68
CA PHE A 80 2.47 6.07 -11.86
C PHE A 80 1.76 7.39 -12.17
N GLU A 81 0.79 7.39 -13.10
CA GLU A 81 -0.07 8.55 -13.30
C GLU A 81 -0.66 8.95 -11.95
N LYS A 82 -0.18 10.11 -11.46
CA LYS A 82 -0.26 10.49 -10.05
C LYS A 82 -1.72 10.57 -9.58
N GLY A 83 -2.62 11.07 -10.43
CA GLY A 83 -4.04 11.25 -10.12
C GLY A 83 -4.81 9.95 -9.83
N ASN A 84 -4.74 8.97 -10.73
CA ASN A 84 -5.48 7.70 -10.57
C ASN A 84 -4.91 6.76 -9.51
N THR A 85 -3.67 7.02 -9.05
CA THR A 85 -2.98 6.12 -8.12
C THR A 85 -3.18 6.61 -6.69
N ASP A 86 -3.05 7.91 -6.46
CA ASP A 86 -3.34 8.54 -5.16
C ASP A 86 -4.80 8.28 -4.74
N GLU A 87 -5.74 8.44 -5.67
CA GLU A 87 -7.18 8.22 -5.40
C GLU A 87 -7.45 6.78 -4.95
N GLY A 88 -6.95 5.77 -5.69
CA GLY A 88 -7.13 4.36 -5.31
C GLY A 88 -6.47 4.01 -3.97
N ILE A 89 -5.29 4.58 -3.67
CA ILE A 89 -4.64 4.40 -2.36
C ILE A 89 -5.47 5.03 -1.26
N TYR A 90 -6.00 6.24 -1.49
CA TYR A 90 -6.85 6.93 -0.53
C TYR A 90 -8.17 6.17 -0.30
N GLU A 91 -8.78 5.59 -1.32
CA GLU A 91 -9.98 4.76 -1.17
C GLU A 91 -9.74 3.50 -0.33
N ILE A 92 -8.61 2.82 -0.56
CA ILE A 92 -8.19 1.66 0.25
C ILE A 92 -7.95 2.10 1.69
N ALA A 93 -7.18 3.18 1.88
CA ALA A 93 -6.92 3.75 3.19
C ALA A 93 -8.23 4.15 3.89
N ALA A 94 -9.17 4.76 3.17
CA ALA A 94 -10.51 5.09 3.67
C ALA A 94 -11.28 3.86 4.11
N ARG A 95 -11.24 2.77 3.36
CA ARG A 95 -11.96 1.54 3.71
C ARG A 95 -11.50 0.94 5.05
N TRP A 96 -10.19 0.86 5.25
CA TRP A 96 -9.59 0.22 6.41
C TRP A 96 -9.41 1.19 7.60
N LEU A 97 -8.99 2.42 7.36
CA LEU A 97 -8.60 3.39 8.38
C LEU A 97 -9.70 4.40 8.74
N SER A 98 -10.87 4.39 8.07
CA SER A 98 -11.98 5.32 8.38
C SER A 98 -12.49 5.16 9.81
N LYS A 99 -12.38 3.95 10.38
CA LYS A 99 -12.73 3.70 11.79
C LYS A 99 -11.59 4.02 12.77
N SER A 100 -10.34 4.04 12.32
CA SER A 100 -9.17 4.28 13.19
C SER A 100 -8.85 5.76 13.43
N GLY A 101 -9.44 6.68 12.66
CA GLY A 101 -9.20 8.13 12.80
C GLY A 101 -7.80 8.59 12.32
N LEU A 102 -7.05 7.70 11.66
CA LEU A 102 -5.70 7.96 11.15
C LEU A 102 -5.67 8.72 9.82
N LEU A 103 -6.79 8.75 9.10
CA LEU A 103 -6.91 9.47 7.84
C LEU A 103 -6.94 10.97 8.07
N PHE A 104 -6.13 11.69 7.29
CA PHE A 104 -6.23 13.14 7.21
C PHE A 104 -7.56 13.53 6.56
N ARG A 105 -8.59 13.77 7.39
CA ARG A 105 -9.81 14.46 6.96
C ARG A 105 -9.45 15.92 6.79
N GLY A 106 -9.16 16.33 5.55
CA GLY A 106 -8.97 17.73 5.21
C GLY A 106 -10.13 18.54 5.78
N VAL A 107 -9.83 19.37 6.78
CA VAL A 107 -10.73 20.43 7.21
C VAL A 107 -10.71 21.46 6.09
N VAL A 108 -11.77 21.49 5.30
CA VAL A 108 -12.15 22.71 4.58
C VAL A 108 -12.70 23.64 5.64
N VAL A 109 -11.91 24.65 6.02
CA VAL A 109 -12.39 25.83 6.76
C VAL A 109 -13.11 26.77 5.80
#